data_AF-A0A7X9X9R8-F1
#
_entry.id   AF-A0A7X9X9R8-F1
#
_cell.length_a   1.000
_cell.length_b   1.000
_cell.length_c   1.000
_cell.angle_alpha   90.00
_cell.angle_beta   90.00
_cell.angle_gamma   90.00
#
_symmetry.space_group_name_H-M   'P 1'
#
loop_
_entity.id
_entity.type
_entity.pdbx_description
1 polymer ?
#
loop_
_entity_poly.entity_id
_entity_poly.type
_entity_poly.pdbx_seq_one_letter_code
_entity_poly.pdbx_strand_id
1 'polypeptide(L)'
;MKIFLKVVQDSIKRCEKVLQKVNDEIDTDYLALKLEVTMEVIELLESPTPKTLKKIKEQEDKLFDLRNKQDLYERKFHLQHKNYTKLLDKKHNLERELDQYKSLQYYHPFS
;
A
#
# COMPACT_ATOMS: atom_id res chain seq x y z
N MET A 1 -10.84 12.38 -32.50
CA MET A 1 -9.57 12.86 -31.90
C MET A 1 -9.72 13.43 -30.48
N LYS A 2 -10.43 14.55 -30.26
CA LYS A 2 -10.56 15.17 -28.91
C LYS A 2 -11.18 14.26 -27.84
N ILE A 3 -12.11 13.39 -28.22
CA ILE A 3 -12.76 12.42 -27.31
C ILE A 3 -11.76 11.38 -26.79
N PHE A 4 -10.87 10.86 -27.64
CA PHE A 4 -9.87 9.86 -27.25
C PHE A 4 -8.86 10.41 -26.23
N LEU A 5 -8.30 11.59 -26.51
CA LEU A 5 -7.41 12.33 -25.60
C LEU A 5 -8.03 12.52 -24.21
N LYS A 6 -9.30 12.93 -24.17
CA LYS A 6 -10.03 13.13 -22.91
C LYS A 6 -10.20 11.81 -22.14
N VAL A 7 -10.56 10.72 -22.82
CA VAL A 7 -10.73 9.39 -22.18
C VAL A 7 -9.43 8.86 -21.59
N VAL A 8 -8.30 9.04 -22.29
CA VAL A 8 -6.97 8.62 -21.78
C VAL A 8 -6.56 9.46 -20.57
N GLN A 9 -6.73 10.79 -20.62
CA GLN A 9 -6.45 11.69 -19.50
C GLN A 9 -7.32 11.40 -18.27
N ASP A 10 -8.62 11.16 -18.46
CA ASP A 10 -9.53 10.80 -17.36
C ASP A 10 -9.17 9.43 -16.75
N SER A 11 -8.59 8.54 -17.54
CA SER A 11 -8.10 7.24 -17.06
C SER A 11 -6.81 7.36 -16.25
N ILE A 12 -5.87 8.22 -16.68
CA ILE A 12 -4.66 8.55 -15.91
C ILE A 12 -5.04 9.16 -14.54
N LYS A 13 -5.94 10.16 -14.53
CA LYS A 13 -6.41 10.78 -13.28
C LYS A 13 -7.07 9.79 -12.32
N ARG A 14 -7.79 8.79 -12.85
CA ARG A 14 -8.36 7.72 -12.03
C ARG A 14 -7.28 6.83 -11.44
N CYS A 15 -6.26 6.46 -12.21
CA CYS A 15 -5.10 5.73 -11.69
C CYS A 15 -4.41 6.50 -10.55
N GLU A 16 -4.19 7.81 -10.72
CA GLU A 16 -3.56 8.66 -9.69
C GLU A 16 -4.35 8.70 -8.38
N LYS A 17 -5.68 8.89 -8.45
CA LYS A 17 -6.53 8.87 -7.26
C LYS A 17 -6.49 7.53 -6.51
N VAL A 18 -6.49 6.42 -7.26
CA VAL A 18 -6.42 5.09 -6.66
C VAL A 18 -5.03 4.83 -6.06
N LEU A 19 -3.96 5.25 -6.74
CA LEU A 19 -2.58 5.15 -6.22
C LEU A 19 -2.41 5.93 -4.92
N GLN A 20 -2.93 7.16 -4.85
CA GLN A 20 -2.88 7.98 -3.63
C GLN A 20 -3.60 7.28 -2.47
N LYS A 21 -4.82 6.78 -2.70
CA LYS A 21 -5.60 6.07 -1.68
C LYS A 21 -4.87 4.82 -1.17
N VAL A 22 -4.27 4.05 -2.07
CA VAL A 22 -3.48 2.87 -1.69
C VAL A 22 -2.27 3.28 -0.86
N ASN A 23 -1.61 4.39 -1.20
CA ASN A 23 -0.46 4.89 -0.46
C ASN A 23 -0.85 5.35 0.96
N ASP A 24 -1.96 6.09 1.07
CA ASP A 24 -2.48 6.58 2.36
C ASP A 24 -2.87 5.41 3.28
N GLU A 25 -3.47 4.34 2.72
CA GLU A 25 -3.81 3.10 3.44
C GLU A 25 -2.59 2.27 3.86
N ILE A 26 -1.48 2.35 3.10
CA ILE A 26 -0.25 1.62 3.38
C ILE A 26 0.51 2.24 4.56
N ASP A 27 0.52 3.58 4.67
CA ASP A 27 1.37 4.29 5.63
C ASP A 27 0.83 4.33 7.07
N THR A 28 -0.48 4.19 7.28
CA THR A 28 -1.07 4.41 8.63
C THR A 28 -1.27 3.11 9.42
N ASP A 29 -1.89 2.09 8.82
CA ASP A 29 -2.32 0.91 9.58
C ASP A 29 -1.18 -0.04 9.95
N TYR A 30 -0.24 -0.26 9.01
CA TYR A 30 0.83 -1.24 9.19
C TYR A 30 1.92 -0.74 10.16
N LEU A 31 2.29 0.54 10.05
CA LEU A 31 3.26 1.17 10.94
C LEU A 31 2.75 1.24 12.38
N ALA A 32 1.47 1.56 12.59
CA ALA A 32 0.86 1.61 13.92
C ALA A 32 0.88 0.25 14.63
N LEU A 33 0.50 -0.82 13.93
CA LEU A 33 0.51 -2.18 14.50
C LEU A 33 1.95 -2.64 14.82
N LYS A 34 2.90 -2.37 13.93
CA LYS A 34 4.31 -2.76 14.15
C LYS A 34 4.88 -2.07 15.39
N LEU A 35 4.48 -0.82 15.63
CA LEU A 35 4.84 -0.07 16.84
C LEU A 35 4.25 -0.73 18.09
N GLU A 36 2.96 -1.09 18.06
CA GLU A 36 2.25 -1.75 19.17
C GLU A 36 2.90 -3.08 19.58
N VAL A 37 3.19 -3.96 18.60
CA VAL A 37 3.89 -5.23 18.85
C VAL A 37 5.29 -5.00 19.43
N THR A 38 6.01 -4.00 18.92
CA THR A 38 7.36 -3.69 19.40
C THR A 38 7.35 -3.19 20.84
N MET A 39 6.39 -2.33 21.20
CA MET A 39 6.22 -1.83 22.56
C MET A 39 5.88 -2.95 23.55
N GLU A 40 5.01 -3.88 23.17
CA GLU A 40 4.61 -4.98 24.04
C GLU A 40 5.77 -5.96 24.32
N VAL A 41 6.63 -6.20 23.33
CA VAL A 41 7.85 -7.00 23.53
C VAL A 41 8.85 -6.29 24.44
N ILE A 42 8.98 -4.96 24.34
CA ILE A 42 9.86 -4.17 25.21
C ILE A 42 9.38 -4.25 26.68
N GLU A 43 8.08 -4.07 26.94
CA GLU A 43 7.50 -4.16 28.29
C GLU A 43 7.75 -5.53 28.96
N LEU A 44 7.75 -6.60 28.15
CA LEU A 44 8.04 -7.96 28.60
C LEU A 44 9.51 -8.17 28.96
N LEU A 45 10.43 -7.54 28.23
CA LEU A 45 11.88 -7.63 28.49
C LEU A 45 12.31 -6.82 29.71
N GLU A 46 11.61 -5.72 30.01
CA GLU A 46 11.97 -4.81 31.11
C GLU A 46 11.48 -5.27 32.50
N SER A 47 10.57 -6.25 32.62
CA SER A 47 9.92 -6.60 33.90
C SER A 47 9.96 -8.09 34.32
N PRO A 48 11.14 -8.71 34.52
CA PRO A 48 11.22 -10.10 34.96
C PRO A 48 11.08 -10.20 36.50
N THR A 49 9.86 -10.28 37.02
CA THR A 49 9.62 -10.65 38.43
C THR A 49 8.71 -11.89 38.55
N PRO A 50 8.69 -12.61 39.68
CA PRO A 50 7.93 -13.86 39.83
C PRO A 50 6.39 -13.71 39.66
N LYS A 51 5.85 -12.50 39.84
CA LYS A 51 4.45 -12.17 39.51
C LYS A 51 4.18 -12.19 37.99
N THR A 52 5.23 -12.08 37.17
CA THR A 52 5.16 -12.08 35.71
C THR A 52 4.87 -13.49 35.16
N LEU A 53 5.16 -14.60 35.87
CA LEU A 53 4.96 -15.97 35.35
C LEU A 53 3.50 -16.37 35.08
N LYS A 54 2.53 -15.87 35.85
CA LYS A 54 1.10 -16.06 35.55
C LYS A 54 0.61 -15.12 34.44
N LYS A 55 1.17 -13.91 34.38
CA LYS A 55 0.94 -12.95 33.30
C LYS A 55 1.57 -13.38 31.98
N ILE A 56 2.66 -14.13 32.00
CA ILE A 56 3.37 -14.63 30.82
C ILE A 56 2.45 -15.49 29.96
N LYS A 57 1.57 -16.30 30.54
CA LYS A 57 0.64 -17.14 29.77
C LYS A 57 -0.48 -16.31 29.10
N GLU A 58 -1.08 -15.36 29.81
CA GLU A 58 -2.05 -14.41 29.23
C GLU A 58 -1.40 -13.47 28.20
N GLN A 59 -0.14 -13.12 28.41
CA GLN A 59 0.67 -12.33 27.49
C GLN A 59 1.14 -13.15 26.29
N GLU A 60 1.34 -14.47 26.40
CA GLU A 60 1.62 -15.39 25.29
C GLU A 60 0.43 -15.48 24.34
N ASP A 61 -0.79 -15.62 24.86
CA ASP A 61 -2.02 -15.60 24.06
C ASP A 61 -2.17 -14.26 23.33
N LYS A 62 -1.88 -13.14 24.03
CA LYS A 62 -1.91 -11.80 23.43
C LYS A 62 -0.83 -11.59 22.35
N LEU A 63 0.39 -12.08 22.59
CA LEU A 63 1.49 -12.07 21.61
C LEU A 63 1.17 -12.93 20.39
N PHE A 64 0.55 -14.09 20.60
CA PHE A 64 0.11 -14.97 19.52
C PHE A 64 -0.96 -14.28 18.66
N ASP A 65 -1.94 -13.62 19.27
CA ASP A 65 -2.96 -12.84 18.57
C ASP A 65 -2.36 -11.66 17.80
N LEU A 66 -1.42 -10.93 18.41
CA LEU A 66 -0.71 -9.82 17.76
C LEU A 66 0.14 -10.29 16.59
N ARG A 67 0.79 -11.45 16.69
CA ARG A 67 1.57 -12.04 15.61
C ARG A 67 0.68 -12.51 14.46
N ASN A 68 -0.48 -13.08 14.75
CA ASN A 68 -1.48 -13.41 13.73
C ASN A 68 -2.03 -12.16 13.03
N LYS A 69 -2.29 -11.08 13.78
CA LYS A 69 -2.65 -9.78 13.20
C LYS A 69 -1.52 -9.28 12.30
N GLN A 70 -0.27 -9.29 12.76
CA GLN A 70 0.89 -8.89 11.98
C GLN A 70 0.99 -9.68 10.66
N ASP A 71 0.83 -11.00 10.70
CA ASP A 71 0.81 -11.88 9.51
C ASP A 71 -0.29 -11.49 8.51
N LEU A 72 -1.50 -11.18 9.01
CA LEU A 72 -2.62 -10.72 8.19
C LEU A 72 -2.33 -9.35 7.55
N TYR A 73 -1.76 -8.43 8.30
CA TYR A 73 -1.37 -7.11 7.81
C TYR A 73 -0.24 -7.18 6.79
N GLU A 74 0.78 -8.02 7.01
CA GLU A 74 1.88 -8.23 6.05
C GLU A 74 1.34 -8.80 4.73
N ARG A 75 0.41 -9.75 4.77
CA ARG A 75 -0.26 -10.27 3.57
C ARG A 75 -1.09 -9.19 2.86
N LYS A 76 -1.85 -8.38 3.62
CA LYS A 76 -2.65 -7.27 3.07
C LYS A 76 -1.75 -6.21 2.42
N PHE A 77 -0.70 -5.80 3.11
CA PHE A 77 0.33 -4.88 2.61
C PHE A 77 0.94 -5.39 1.32
N HIS A 78 1.35 -6.67 1.28
CA HIS A 78 1.97 -7.24 0.09
C HIS A 78 1.00 -7.30 -1.11
N LEU A 79 -0.28 -7.60 -0.88
CA LEU A 79 -1.33 -7.55 -1.90
C LEU A 79 -1.60 -6.12 -2.38
N GLN A 80 -1.68 -5.15 -1.46
CA GLN A 80 -1.85 -3.73 -1.80
C GLN A 80 -0.66 -3.21 -2.61
N HIS A 81 0.58 -3.53 -2.22
CA HIS A 81 1.79 -3.17 -2.95
C HIS A 81 1.84 -3.81 -4.34
N LYS A 82 1.45 -5.08 -4.49
CA LYS A 82 1.35 -5.75 -5.81
C LYS A 82 0.32 -5.06 -6.71
N ASN A 83 -0.80 -4.62 -6.15
CA ASN A 83 -1.83 -3.87 -6.88
C ASN A 83 -1.37 -2.46 -7.25
N TYR A 84 -0.63 -1.80 -6.35
CA TYR A 84 0.02 -0.52 -6.60
C TYR A 84 0.95 -0.60 -7.82
N THR A 85 1.87 -1.58 -7.86
CA THR A 85 2.80 -1.76 -8.99
C THR A 85 2.05 -1.95 -10.31
N LYS A 86 1.01 -2.80 -10.35
CA LYS A 86 0.19 -3.01 -11.55
C LYS A 86 -0.52 -1.74 -12.02
N LEU A 87 -1.01 -0.92 -11.09
CA LEU A 87 -1.66 0.36 -11.41
C LEU A 87 -0.64 1.38 -11.94
N LEU A 88 0.56 1.40 -11.38
CA LEU A 88 1.65 2.25 -11.83
C LEU A 88 2.09 1.89 -13.25
N ASP A 89 2.28 0.60 -13.55
CA ASP A 89 2.59 0.11 -14.89
C ASP A 89 1.51 0.52 -15.89
N LYS A 90 0.23 0.39 -15.51
CA LYS A 90 -0.90 0.80 -16.33
C LYS A 90 -0.90 2.31 -16.58
N LYS A 91 -0.57 3.13 -15.58
CA LYS A 91 -0.43 4.58 -15.73
C LYS A 91 0.66 4.90 -16.75
N HIS A 92 1.85 4.32 -16.59
CA HIS A 92 2.97 4.56 -17.52
C HIS A 92 2.67 4.11 -18.95
N ASN A 93 1.91 3.04 -19.15
CA ASN A 93 1.45 2.64 -20.47
C ASN A 93 0.54 3.69 -21.10
N LEU A 94 -0.44 4.20 -20.34
CA LEU A 94 -1.35 5.25 -20.82
C LEU A 94 -0.62 6.57 -21.11
N GLU A 95 0.39 6.92 -20.30
CA GLU A 95 1.24 8.09 -20.55
C GLU A 95 2.04 7.94 -21.86
N ARG A 96 2.60 6.75 -22.11
CA ARG A 96 3.29 6.45 -23.38
C ARG A 96 2.36 6.52 -24.58
N GLU A 97 1.16 5.94 -24.49
CA GLU A 97 0.14 6.03 -25.55
C GLU A 97 -0.27 7.48 -25.82
N LEU A 98 -0.44 8.27 -24.76
CA LEU A 98 -0.77 9.70 -24.86
C LEU A 98 0.34 10.48 -25.57
N ASP A 99 1.61 10.23 -25.25
CA ASP A 99 2.73 10.93 -25.86
C ASP A 99 2.99 10.50 -27.30
N GLN A 100 2.84 9.21 -27.61
CA GLN A 100 2.84 8.72 -29.00
C GLN A 100 1.71 9.37 -29.82
N TYR A 101 0.53 9.54 -29.23
CA TYR A 101 -0.58 10.19 -29.91
C TYR A 101 -0.31 11.67 -30.17
N LYS A 102 0.26 12.39 -29.19
CA LYS A 102 0.68 13.79 -29.36
C LYS A 102 1.76 13.93 -30.44
N SER A 103 2.74 13.03 -30.49
CA SER A 103 3.81 13.09 -31.49
C SER A 103 3.28 12.83 -32.90
N LEU A 104 2.39 11.86 -33.07
CA LEU A 104 1.71 11.60 -34.36
C LEU A 104 0.89 12.81 -34.84
N GLN A 105 0.23 13.53 -33.94
CA GLN A 105 -0.44 14.80 -34.27
C GLN A 105 0.54 15.90 -34.73
N TYR A 106 1.78 15.86 -34.25
CA TYR A 106 2.80 16.87 -34.54
C TYR A 106 3.53 16.62 -35.87
N TYR A 107 3.78 15.35 -36.23
CA TYR A 107 4.49 14.96 -37.46
C TYR A 107 3.57 14.66 -38.65
N HIS A 108 2.33 14.28 -38.38
CA HIS A 108 1.23 14.35 -39.34
C HIS A 108 0.16 15.30 -38.79
N PRO A 109 0.40 16.62 -38.79
CA PRO A 109 -0.71 17.54 -38.74
C PRO A 109 -1.48 17.26 -40.02
N PHE A 110 -2.60 16.55 -39.93
CA PHE A 110 -3.44 16.28 -41.08
C PHE A 110 -3.65 17.61 -41.81
N SER A 111 -3.31 17.60 -43.10
CA SER A 111 -3.87 18.48 -44.14
C SER A 111 -5.29 18.95 -43.83
#